data_AF-A0A831RMP4-F1
#
_entry.id   AF-A0A831RMP4-F1
#
_cell.length_a   1.000
_cell.length_b   1.000
_cell.length_c   1.000
_cell.angle_alpha   90.00
_cell.angle_beta   90.00
_cell.angle_gamma   90.00
#
_symmetry.space_group_name_H-M   'P 1'
#
loop_
_entity.id
_entity.type
_entity.pdbx_description
1 polymer ?
#
loop_
_entity_poly.entity_id
_entity_poly.type
_entity_poly.pdbx_seq_one_letter_code
_entity_poly.pdbx_strand_id
1 'polypeptide(L)'
;MRSLPALPAALSTGSDAHAPHHAESDHMPELNFVLPHWLYWGGLIGFPLVTYWIYHARREEAGGTARASLPLAYFLLLVGGFMGVHRLYLKSRWAIAFILVFVAILFVNVEVRDVRNQISDAHNQVRLAQLRIDRAEKAIARGRNNAEQKMEQARAAMEDAKEGQAGADEKGERIEILSMALGALSVLLILIDALLLPGLVRKANEEGESGPAPGFECPLVEAEHDDGKEPFLFNRMVSHINGVVGELVAYWSVLAVFVYYYEVIARYVFNSPTNWAHEAMFLMFGMQYLLAGGFVLREGAHVRVDVLYMHLPKRGKALLDILTSVFFFIFTLTLIWTGWTFFMDSYEVNEVSFTEWAVQYWPIKFALPLGGALLLLQGIAQLVKDIAVLIDPGVAELDTEVRPEG
;
A
#
# COMPACT_ATOMS: atom_id res chain seq x y z
N MET A 1 15.63 56.71 40.60
CA MET A 1 15.21 57.99 39.98
C MET A 1 15.45 57.83 38.49
N ARG A 2 14.50 57.86 37.55
CA ARG A 2 13.21 58.55 37.39
C ARG A 2 12.47 57.80 36.24
N SER A 3 11.30 57.21 36.50
CA SER A 3 9.95 57.69 36.11
C SER A 3 9.56 57.44 34.65
N LEU A 4 8.55 56.56 34.47
CA LEU A 4 7.66 56.47 33.30
C LEU A 4 7.03 57.83 32.93
N PRO A 5 6.58 57.98 31.68
CA PRO A 5 5.26 58.54 31.39
C PRO A 5 4.47 57.60 30.43
N ALA A 6 3.29 57.11 30.82
CA ALA A 6 1.97 57.73 30.66
C ALA A 6 1.47 57.75 29.18
N LEU A 7 0.50 56.87 28.91
CA LEU A 7 -0.42 56.89 27.77
C LEU A 7 -1.19 58.22 27.67
N PRO A 8 -1.69 58.55 26.47
CA PRO A 8 -3.01 59.16 26.34
C PRO A 8 -4.00 58.23 25.64
N ALA A 9 -5.18 58.13 26.23
CA ALA A 9 -6.36 57.54 25.65
C ALA A 9 -7.11 58.55 24.76
N ALA A 10 -7.94 58.00 23.88
CA ALA A 10 -9.04 58.61 23.12
C ALA A 10 -8.69 59.35 21.83
N LEU A 11 -9.15 58.78 20.71
CA LEU A 11 -10.08 59.45 19.78
C LEU A 11 -10.80 58.37 18.95
N SER A 12 -12.07 58.16 19.28
CA SER A 12 -13.04 57.50 18.40
C SER A 12 -13.53 58.53 17.37
N THR A 13 -13.33 58.26 16.09
CA THR A 13 -14.17 58.82 15.02
C THR A 13 -14.34 57.75 13.96
N GLY A 14 -15.60 57.40 13.71
CA GLY A 14 -16.00 56.27 12.90
C GLY A 14 -15.56 56.34 11.43
N SER A 15 -15.48 55.15 10.84
CA SER A 15 -15.67 54.91 9.43
C SER A 15 -16.18 53.48 9.28
N ASP A 16 -17.44 53.28 9.66
CA ASP A 16 -18.22 52.12 9.23
C ASP A 16 -18.50 52.26 7.73
N ALA A 17 -17.72 51.57 6.90
CA ALA A 17 -18.11 51.25 5.53
C ALA A 17 -17.25 50.09 4.99
N HIS A 18 -17.93 49.03 4.58
CA HIS A 18 -17.42 47.81 3.91
C HIS A 18 -16.87 46.69 4.81
N ALA A 19 -17.78 46.05 5.55
CA ALA A 19 -17.66 44.61 5.80
C ALA A 19 -18.00 43.86 4.49
N PRO A 20 -17.12 43.01 3.94
CA PRO A 20 -17.55 42.04 2.95
C PRO A 20 -18.39 40.98 3.67
N HIS A 21 -19.49 40.59 3.03
CA HIS A 21 -20.32 39.47 3.45
C HIS A 21 -19.45 38.28 3.88
N HIS A 22 -19.56 37.90 5.15
CA HIS A 22 -19.15 36.57 5.59
C HIS A 22 -19.99 35.59 4.76
N ALA A 23 -19.41 35.09 3.67
CA ALA A 23 -19.76 33.78 3.17
C ALA A 23 -19.44 32.85 4.35
N GLU A 24 -20.50 32.34 4.97
CA GLU A 24 -20.44 31.21 5.87
C GLU A 24 -19.73 30.11 5.07
N SER A 25 -18.42 29.97 5.31
CA SER A 25 -17.63 28.91 4.73
C SER A 25 -18.28 27.64 5.22
N ASP A 26 -18.84 26.88 4.28
CA ASP A 26 -19.33 25.53 4.48
C ASP A 26 -18.15 24.74 5.07
N HIS A 27 -18.07 24.71 6.40
CA HIS A 27 -16.99 24.07 7.14
C HIS A 27 -17.22 22.58 6.97
N MET A 28 -16.66 22.03 5.89
CA MET A 28 -16.57 20.59 5.73
C MET A 28 -15.94 20.04 7.03
N PRO A 29 -16.56 19.04 7.67
CA PRO A 29 -16.08 18.55 8.95
C PRO A 29 -14.67 17.98 8.80
N GLU A 30 -13.68 18.67 9.39
CA GLU A 30 -12.29 18.22 9.41
C GLU A 30 -12.10 17.14 10.47
N LEU A 31 -11.51 16.00 10.09
CA LEU A 31 -11.16 14.93 11.01
C LEU A 31 -9.81 15.23 11.66
N ASN A 32 -9.83 16.04 12.72
CA ASN A 32 -8.65 16.36 13.54
C ASN A 32 -8.26 15.21 14.49
N PHE A 33 -8.08 14.00 13.95
CA PHE A 33 -7.62 12.84 14.71
C PHE A 33 -6.15 12.54 14.44
N VAL A 34 -5.32 12.74 15.46
CA VAL A 34 -3.92 12.30 15.49
C VAL A 34 -3.84 11.02 16.31
N LEU A 35 -3.28 9.96 15.73
CA LEU A 35 -3.16 8.68 16.41
C LEU A 35 -2.23 8.80 17.62
N PRO A 36 -2.71 8.56 18.85
CA PRO A 36 -1.85 8.54 20.02
C PRO A 36 -0.79 7.43 19.93
N HIS A 37 0.45 7.70 20.33
CA HIS A 37 1.54 6.71 20.25
C HIS A 37 1.22 5.41 21.00
N TRP A 38 0.58 5.50 22.17
CA TRP A 38 0.19 4.31 22.94
C TRP A 38 -0.83 3.45 22.19
N LEU A 39 -1.70 4.06 21.37
CA LEU A 39 -2.68 3.33 20.57
C LEU A 39 -2.02 2.67 19.36
N TYR A 40 -1.01 3.32 18.77
CA TYR A 40 -0.17 2.69 17.74
C TYR A 40 0.56 1.46 18.29
N TRP A 41 1.36 1.62 19.34
CA TRP A 41 2.12 0.52 19.93
C TRP A 41 1.22 -0.57 20.52
N GLY A 42 0.15 -0.17 21.21
CA GLY A 42 -0.85 -1.08 21.74
C GLY A 42 -1.61 -1.82 20.63
N GLY A 43 -1.87 -1.17 19.50
CA GLY A 43 -2.46 -1.78 18.32
C GLY A 43 -1.55 -2.83 17.69
N LEU A 44 -0.25 -2.53 17.54
CA LEU A 44 0.72 -3.47 16.99
C LEU A 44 0.90 -4.74 17.84
N ILE A 45 0.67 -4.67 19.15
CA ILE A 45 0.75 -5.83 20.04
C ILE A 45 -0.62 -6.51 20.15
N GLY A 46 -1.66 -5.74 20.46
CA GLY A 46 -3.00 -6.25 20.77
C GLY A 46 -3.71 -6.82 19.55
N PHE A 47 -3.61 -6.19 18.38
CA PHE A 47 -4.31 -6.64 17.19
C PHE A 47 -3.87 -8.05 16.75
N PRO A 48 -2.58 -8.34 16.55
CA PRO A 48 -2.12 -9.70 16.23
C PRO A 48 -2.51 -10.76 17.25
N LEU A 49 -2.46 -10.43 18.54
CA LEU A 49 -2.82 -11.39 19.59
C LEU A 49 -4.30 -11.74 19.56
N VAL A 50 -5.17 -10.74 19.36
CA VAL A 50 -6.61 -10.95 19.23
C VAL A 50 -6.92 -11.75 17.96
N THR A 51 -6.31 -11.41 16.82
CA THR A 51 -6.53 -12.15 15.56
C THR A 51 -6.00 -13.58 15.64
N TYR A 52 -4.82 -13.78 16.22
CA TYR A 52 -4.24 -15.10 16.49
C TYR A 52 -5.18 -15.95 17.35
N TRP A 53 -5.70 -15.38 18.45
CA TRP A 53 -6.64 -16.07 19.31
C TRP A 53 -7.95 -16.44 18.59
N ILE A 54 -8.53 -15.52 17.82
CA ILE A 54 -9.75 -15.78 17.04
C ILE A 54 -9.50 -16.86 15.98
N TYR A 55 -8.38 -16.78 15.27
CA TYR A 55 -8.02 -17.73 14.22
C TYR A 55 -7.87 -19.14 14.79
N HIS A 56 -7.08 -19.29 15.86
CA HIS A 56 -6.88 -20.59 16.49
C HIS A 56 -8.12 -21.14 17.18
N ALA A 57 -8.98 -20.28 17.76
CA ALA A 57 -10.25 -20.71 18.33
C ALA A 57 -11.24 -21.24 17.29
N ARG A 58 -11.09 -20.86 16.01
CA ARG A 58 -11.98 -21.26 14.90
C ARG A 58 -11.37 -22.29 13.96
N ARG A 59 -10.09 -22.66 14.13
CA ARG A 59 -9.37 -23.60 13.25
C ARG A 59 -10.01 -25.00 13.23
N GLU A 60 -10.69 -25.41 14.31
CA GLU A 60 -11.40 -26.70 14.37
C GLU A 60 -12.67 -26.75 13.48
N GLU A 61 -13.26 -25.61 13.14
CA GLU A 61 -14.49 -25.53 12.34
C GLU A 61 -14.23 -25.44 10.82
N ALA A 62 -13.00 -25.14 10.40
CA ALA A 62 -12.64 -24.77 9.03
C ALA A 62 -12.37 -25.96 8.07
N GLY A 63 -12.71 -27.19 8.46
CA GLY A 63 -12.53 -28.40 7.64
C GLY A 63 -13.53 -28.59 6.49
N GLY A 64 -14.39 -27.61 6.21
CA GLY A 64 -15.40 -27.67 5.15
C GLY A 64 -14.98 -26.94 3.87
N THR A 65 -15.41 -27.43 2.70
CA THR A 65 -15.33 -26.66 1.45
C THR A 65 -16.01 -25.31 1.63
N ALA A 66 -15.27 -24.22 1.48
CA ALA A 66 -15.76 -22.87 1.73
C ALA A 66 -16.90 -22.53 0.76
N ARG A 67 -18.15 -22.66 1.22
CA ARG A 67 -19.34 -22.22 0.49
C ARG A 67 -19.29 -20.71 0.30
N ALA A 68 -19.65 -20.24 -0.88
CA ALA A 68 -19.82 -18.83 -1.16
C ALA A 68 -20.90 -18.25 -0.23
N SER A 69 -20.55 -17.21 0.54
CA SER A 69 -21.49 -16.57 1.45
C SER A 69 -22.10 -15.32 0.81
N LEU A 70 -23.42 -15.18 0.94
CA LEU A 70 -24.15 -14.05 0.40
C LEU A 70 -23.70 -12.70 1.02
N PRO A 71 -23.48 -12.60 2.35
CA PRO A 71 -22.99 -11.35 2.94
C PRO A 71 -21.62 -10.93 2.39
N LEU A 72 -20.70 -11.89 2.22
CA LEU A 72 -19.37 -11.59 1.65
C LEU A 72 -19.48 -11.18 0.18
N ALA A 73 -20.36 -11.81 -0.59
CA ALA A 73 -20.59 -11.42 -1.99
C ALA A 73 -21.05 -9.96 -2.09
N TYR A 74 -22.00 -9.52 -1.26
CA TYR A 74 -22.46 -8.13 -1.24
C TYR A 74 -21.39 -7.17 -0.73
N PHE A 75 -20.61 -7.57 0.27
CA PHE A 75 -19.46 -6.79 0.73
C PHE A 75 -18.44 -6.58 -0.38
N LEU A 76 -18.10 -7.63 -1.13
CA LEU A 76 -17.17 -7.54 -2.27
C LEU A 76 -17.74 -6.71 -3.42
N LEU A 77 -19.06 -6.76 -3.65
CA LEU A 77 -19.72 -5.89 -4.63
C LEU A 77 -19.62 -4.42 -4.21
N LEU A 78 -19.84 -4.12 -2.93
CA LEU A 78 -19.74 -2.76 -2.41
C LEU A 78 -18.31 -2.21 -2.51
N VAL A 79 -17.32 -2.99 -2.09
CA VAL A 79 -15.93 -2.53 -1.93
C VAL A 79 -15.14 -2.61 -3.23
N GLY A 80 -15.39 -3.62 -4.06
CA GLY A 80 -14.62 -3.92 -5.26
C GLY A 80 -15.47 -4.19 -6.51
N GLY A 81 -16.76 -3.84 -6.48
CA GLY A 81 -17.69 -4.15 -7.57
C GLY A 81 -17.32 -3.50 -8.90
N PHE A 82 -16.76 -2.29 -8.88
CA PHE A 82 -16.32 -1.59 -10.10
C PHE A 82 -15.14 -2.30 -10.79
N MET A 83 -14.34 -3.08 -10.06
CA MET A 83 -13.30 -3.95 -10.62
C MET A 83 -13.79 -5.37 -10.93
N GLY A 84 -15.03 -5.71 -10.55
CA GLY A 84 -15.60 -7.04 -10.74
C GLY A 84 -15.16 -8.08 -9.72
N VAL A 85 -14.66 -7.68 -8.55
CA VAL A 85 -14.13 -8.60 -7.53
C VAL A 85 -15.18 -9.61 -7.05
N HIS A 86 -16.44 -9.20 -6.93
CA HIS A 86 -17.55 -10.10 -6.60
C HIS A 86 -17.79 -11.18 -7.67
N ARG A 87 -17.56 -10.88 -8.96
CA ARG A 87 -17.64 -11.87 -10.03
C ARG A 87 -16.46 -12.83 -10.03
N LEU A 88 -15.26 -12.35 -9.68
CA LEU A 88 -14.08 -13.20 -9.47
C LEU A 88 -14.27 -14.16 -8.29
N TYR A 89 -14.82 -13.66 -7.18
CA TYR A 89 -15.18 -14.48 -6.01
C TYR A 89 -16.14 -15.62 -6.38
N LEU A 90 -17.11 -15.33 -7.26
CA LEU A 90 -18.07 -16.29 -7.78
C LEU A 90 -17.54 -17.13 -8.96
N LYS A 91 -16.22 -17.05 -9.26
CA LYS A 91 -15.55 -17.74 -10.36
C LYS A 91 -16.21 -17.55 -11.74
N SER A 92 -16.87 -16.41 -11.95
CA SER A 92 -17.62 -16.12 -13.16
C SER A 92 -16.73 -15.48 -14.23
N ARG A 93 -16.82 -15.99 -15.48
CA ARG A 93 -16.12 -15.41 -16.65
C ARG A 93 -16.54 -13.97 -16.95
N TRP A 94 -17.71 -13.53 -16.47
CA TRP A 94 -18.17 -12.14 -16.59
C TRP A 94 -17.29 -11.12 -15.85
N ALA A 95 -16.42 -11.57 -14.94
CA ALA A 95 -15.42 -10.70 -14.33
C ALA A 95 -14.53 -9.99 -15.37
N ILE A 96 -14.27 -10.63 -16.52
CA ILE A 96 -13.45 -10.04 -17.61
C ILE A 96 -14.08 -8.74 -18.13
N ALA A 97 -15.42 -8.68 -18.25
CA ALA A 97 -16.10 -7.48 -18.72
C ALA A 97 -15.88 -6.30 -17.76
N PHE A 98 -15.97 -6.54 -16.46
CA PHE A 98 -15.67 -5.53 -15.43
C PHE A 98 -14.21 -5.06 -15.49
N ILE A 99 -13.27 -5.99 -15.65
CA ILE A 99 -11.85 -5.66 -15.76
C ILE A 99 -11.60 -4.78 -16.99
N LEU A 100 -12.21 -5.09 -18.14
CA LEU A 100 -12.06 -4.29 -19.35
C LEU A 100 -12.63 -2.88 -19.19
N VAL A 101 -13.81 -2.74 -18.58
CA VAL A 101 -14.39 -1.42 -18.28
C VAL A 101 -13.52 -0.65 -17.29
N PHE A 102 -13.01 -1.31 -16.25
CA PHE A 102 -12.12 -0.70 -15.27
C PHE A 102 -10.80 -0.21 -15.91
N VAL A 103 -10.17 -1.02 -16.75
CA VAL A 103 -8.95 -0.63 -17.49
C VAL A 103 -9.24 0.55 -18.44
N ALA A 104 -10.39 0.56 -19.10
CA ALA A 104 -10.81 1.70 -19.92
C ALA A 104 -10.98 2.98 -19.09
N ILE A 105 -11.56 2.90 -17.89
CA ILE A 105 -11.67 4.03 -16.96
C ILE A 105 -10.28 4.54 -16.58
N LEU A 106 -9.34 3.65 -16.24
CA LEU A 106 -7.98 4.06 -15.89
C LEU A 106 -7.29 4.78 -17.04
N PHE A 107 -7.40 4.25 -18.26
CA PHE A 107 -6.82 4.86 -19.46
C PHE A 107 -7.43 6.24 -19.72
N VAL A 108 -8.76 6.35 -19.69
CA VAL A 108 -9.46 7.62 -19.89
C VAL A 108 -9.12 8.63 -18.79
N ASN A 109 -8.94 8.20 -17.54
CA ASN A 109 -8.55 9.08 -16.44
C ASN A 109 -7.15 9.71 -16.65
N VAL A 110 -6.21 8.96 -17.24
CA VAL A 110 -4.91 9.51 -17.66
C VAL A 110 -5.10 10.57 -18.76
N GLU A 111 -5.90 10.28 -19.78
CA GLU A 111 -6.16 11.24 -20.88
C GLU A 111 -6.90 12.50 -20.38
N VAL A 112 -7.85 12.36 -19.43
CA VAL A 112 -8.54 13.49 -18.78
C VAL A 112 -7.51 14.44 -18.15
N ARG A 113 -6.51 13.90 -17.45
CA ARG A 113 -5.45 14.72 -16.84
C ARG A 113 -4.64 15.47 -17.89
N ASP A 114 -4.25 14.80 -18.97
CA ASP A 114 -3.44 15.40 -20.03
C ASP A 114 -4.21 16.49 -20.80
N VAL A 115 -5.48 16.24 -21.11
CA VAL A 115 -6.33 17.23 -21.76
C VAL A 115 -6.61 18.44 -20.85
N ARG A 116 -6.78 18.23 -19.53
CA ARG A 116 -6.90 19.34 -18.58
C ARG A 116 -5.68 20.27 -18.60
N ASN A 117 -4.48 19.70 -18.73
CA ASN A 117 -3.25 20.48 -18.86
C ASN A 117 -3.23 21.25 -20.20
N GLN A 118 -3.60 20.60 -21.31
CA GLN A 118 -3.67 21.24 -22.64
C GLN A 118 -4.67 22.41 -22.68
N ILE A 119 -5.85 22.26 -22.07
CA ILE A 119 -6.84 23.34 -21.94
C ILE A 119 -6.25 24.50 -21.12
N SER A 120 -5.60 24.19 -19.99
CA SER A 120 -4.94 25.21 -19.16
C SER A 120 -3.85 25.97 -19.93
N ASP A 121 -3.04 25.27 -20.73
CA ASP A 121 -2.01 25.87 -21.55
C ASP A 121 -2.59 26.73 -22.67
N ALA A 122 -3.64 26.26 -23.35
CA ALA A 122 -4.33 27.00 -24.40
C ALA A 122 -4.98 28.29 -23.87
N HIS A 123 -5.64 28.22 -22.71
CA HIS A 123 -6.15 29.42 -22.01
C HIS A 123 -5.05 30.42 -21.67
N ASN A 124 -3.87 29.94 -21.26
CA ASN A 124 -2.73 30.80 -20.99
C ASN A 124 -2.19 31.46 -22.27
N GLN A 125 -2.17 30.75 -23.41
CA GLN A 125 -1.76 31.32 -24.70
C GLN A 125 -2.70 32.44 -25.16
N VAL A 126 -4.02 32.25 -25.03
CA VAL A 126 -5.01 33.30 -25.33
C VAL A 126 -4.82 34.51 -24.42
N ARG A 127 -4.58 34.29 -23.13
CA ARG A 127 -4.27 35.38 -22.18
C ARG A 127 -3.00 36.14 -22.57
N LEU A 128 -1.94 35.43 -22.97
CA LEU A 128 -0.69 36.04 -23.41
C LEU A 128 -0.85 36.82 -24.72
N ALA A 129 -1.62 36.29 -25.67
CA ALA A 129 -1.93 36.97 -26.93
C ALA A 129 -2.75 38.25 -26.68
N GLN A 130 -3.76 38.19 -25.79
CA GLN A 130 -4.52 39.37 -25.38
C GLN A 130 -3.62 40.45 -24.77
N LEU A 131 -2.69 40.07 -23.89
CA LEU A 131 -1.71 41.02 -23.32
C LEU A 131 -0.80 41.64 -24.39
N ARG A 132 -0.47 40.92 -25.47
CA ARG A 132 0.29 41.48 -26.60
C ARG A 132 -0.53 42.51 -27.35
N ILE A 133 -1.82 42.27 -27.56
CA ILE A 133 -2.76 43.24 -28.16
C ILE A 133 -2.82 44.51 -27.31
N ASP A 134 -3.08 44.38 -26.00
CA ASP A 134 -3.20 45.54 -25.10
C ASP A 134 -1.91 46.39 -25.07
N ARG A 135 -0.73 45.74 -25.12
CA ARG A 135 0.56 46.41 -25.17
C ARG A 135 0.81 47.10 -26.51
N ALA A 136 0.42 46.47 -27.62
CA ALA A 136 0.54 47.03 -28.96
C ALA A 136 -0.37 48.26 -29.11
N GLU A 137 -1.61 48.19 -28.63
CA GLU A 137 -2.56 49.32 -28.60
C GLU A 137 -1.99 50.52 -27.83
N LYS A 138 -1.45 50.30 -26.63
CA LYS A 138 -0.77 51.34 -25.84
C LYS A 138 0.48 51.90 -26.54
N ALA A 139 1.17 51.11 -27.36
CA ALA A 139 2.34 51.55 -28.11
C ALA A 139 1.95 52.42 -29.32
N ILE A 140 0.83 52.10 -29.99
CA ILE A 140 0.23 52.92 -31.04
C ILE A 140 -0.20 54.27 -30.46
N ALA A 141 -0.90 54.28 -29.33
CA ALA A 141 -1.34 55.50 -28.66
C ALA A 141 -0.18 56.44 -28.25
N ARG A 142 1.03 55.90 -28.06
CA ARG A 142 2.25 56.65 -27.71
C ARG A 142 3.10 57.04 -28.94
N GLY A 143 2.63 56.78 -30.16
CA GLY A 143 3.33 57.15 -31.40
C GLY A 143 4.67 56.45 -31.61
N ARG A 144 4.84 55.21 -31.12
CA ARG A 144 6.10 54.47 -31.25
C ARG A 144 6.26 53.87 -32.66
N ASN A 145 7.48 53.91 -33.19
CA ASN A 145 7.82 53.28 -34.47
C ASN A 145 7.57 51.75 -34.43
N ASN A 146 7.12 51.18 -35.56
CA ASN A 146 6.76 49.76 -35.73
C ASN A 146 5.60 49.25 -34.85
N ALA A 147 4.76 50.14 -34.31
CA ALA A 147 3.64 49.75 -33.44
C ALA A 147 2.48 49.08 -34.21
N GLU A 148 2.19 49.51 -35.44
CA GLU A 148 1.15 48.93 -36.28
C GLU A 148 1.48 47.48 -36.70
N GLN A 149 2.72 47.23 -37.14
CA GLN A 149 3.18 45.88 -37.49
C GLN A 149 3.11 44.92 -36.28
N LYS A 150 3.43 45.40 -35.07
CA LYS A 150 3.31 44.61 -33.84
C LYS A 150 1.85 44.33 -33.46
N MET A 151 0.92 45.23 -33.81
CA MET A 151 -0.51 45.02 -33.60
C MET A 151 -1.06 43.95 -34.54
N GLU A 152 -0.65 43.95 -35.80
CA GLU A 152 -1.02 42.91 -36.77
C GLU A 152 -0.51 41.54 -36.34
N GLN A 153 0.76 41.44 -35.93
CA GLN A 153 1.33 40.20 -35.37
C GLN A 153 0.62 39.73 -34.10
N ALA A 154 0.24 40.66 -33.21
CA ALA A 154 -0.51 40.32 -32.00
C ALA A 154 -1.93 39.82 -32.29
N ARG A 155 -2.59 40.38 -33.31
CA ARG A 155 -3.91 39.91 -33.77
C ARG A 155 -3.83 38.52 -34.41
N ALA A 156 -2.87 38.28 -35.29
CA ALA A 156 -2.64 36.97 -35.88
C ALA A 156 -2.35 35.90 -34.81
N ALA A 157 -1.49 36.23 -33.82
CA ALA A 157 -1.22 35.34 -32.69
C ALA A 157 -2.44 35.09 -31.78
N MET A 158 -3.39 36.02 -31.72
CA MET A 158 -4.64 35.85 -30.97
C MET A 158 -5.62 34.93 -31.70
N GLU A 159 -5.67 35.03 -33.03
CA GLU A 159 -6.50 34.15 -33.85
C GLU A 159 -6.01 32.70 -33.76
N ASP A 160 -4.71 32.47 -33.93
CA ASP A 160 -4.05 31.16 -33.76
C ASP A 160 -4.26 30.59 -32.35
N ALA A 161 -4.09 31.42 -31.30
CA ALA A 161 -4.33 30.99 -29.93
C ALA A 161 -5.80 30.63 -29.65
N LYS A 162 -6.76 31.34 -30.25
CA LYS A 162 -8.20 31.02 -30.12
C LYS A 162 -8.56 29.74 -30.85
N GLU A 163 -7.98 29.50 -32.03
CA GLU A 163 -8.16 28.25 -32.76
C GLU A 163 -7.58 27.07 -31.96
N GLY A 164 -6.38 27.23 -31.39
CA GLY A 164 -5.77 26.26 -30.49
C GLY A 164 -6.61 25.98 -29.22
N GLN A 165 -7.23 27.02 -28.65
CA GLN A 165 -8.17 26.87 -27.53
C GLN A 165 -9.40 26.06 -27.93
N ALA A 166 -10.06 26.40 -29.04
CA ALA A 166 -11.25 25.70 -29.50
C ALA A 166 -10.98 24.20 -29.75
N GLY A 167 -9.82 23.86 -30.32
CA GLY A 167 -9.42 22.47 -30.51
C GLY A 167 -9.14 21.72 -29.20
N ALA A 168 -8.53 22.38 -28.22
CA ALA A 168 -8.30 21.80 -26.90
C ALA A 168 -9.62 21.58 -26.12
N ASP A 169 -10.53 22.54 -26.18
CA ASP A 169 -11.85 22.47 -25.55
C ASP A 169 -12.71 21.34 -26.15
N GLU A 170 -12.74 21.22 -27.49
CA GLU A 170 -13.46 20.13 -28.17
C GLU A 170 -12.90 18.75 -27.80
N LYS A 171 -11.57 18.61 -27.76
CA LYS A 171 -10.93 17.36 -27.31
C LYS A 171 -11.29 17.07 -25.84
N GLY A 172 -11.32 18.10 -24.99
CA GLY A 172 -11.76 18.04 -23.60
C GLY A 172 -13.15 17.45 -23.44
N GLU A 173 -14.12 18.05 -24.12
CA GLU A 173 -15.53 17.66 -24.04
C GLU A 173 -15.71 16.20 -24.45
N ARG A 174 -15.06 15.75 -25.54
CA ARG A 174 -15.13 14.35 -25.99
C ARG A 174 -14.63 13.36 -24.95
N ILE A 175 -13.50 13.65 -24.31
CA ILE A 175 -12.90 12.78 -23.30
C ILE A 175 -13.72 12.78 -22.00
N GLU A 176 -14.29 13.93 -21.62
CA GLU A 176 -15.18 14.03 -20.46
C GLU A 176 -16.47 13.23 -20.64
N ILE A 177 -17.11 13.32 -21.82
CA ILE A 177 -18.29 12.51 -22.17
C ILE A 177 -17.96 11.02 -22.10
N LEU A 178 -16.82 10.60 -22.65
CA LEU A 178 -16.39 9.20 -22.61
C LEU A 178 -16.17 8.72 -21.16
N SER A 179 -15.53 9.54 -20.32
CA SER A 179 -15.31 9.24 -18.91
C SER A 179 -16.64 9.06 -18.16
N MET A 180 -17.59 9.98 -18.38
CA MET A 180 -18.93 9.89 -17.78
C MET A 180 -19.70 8.65 -18.26
N ALA A 181 -19.62 8.32 -19.55
CA ALA A 181 -20.26 7.14 -20.12
C ALA A 181 -19.72 5.83 -19.52
N LEU A 182 -18.40 5.71 -19.35
CA LEU A 182 -17.77 4.55 -18.70
C LEU A 182 -18.12 4.45 -17.21
N GLY A 183 -18.17 5.57 -16.50
CA GLY A 183 -18.63 5.63 -15.12
C GLY A 183 -20.09 5.18 -14.97
N ALA A 184 -20.99 5.69 -15.81
CA ALA A 184 -22.40 5.30 -15.83
C ALA A 184 -22.58 3.82 -16.17
N LEU A 185 -21.83 3.30 -17.14
CA LEU A 185 -21.81 1.87 -17.48
C LEU A 185 -21.39 1.02 -16.27
N SER A 186 -20.36 1.43 -15.55
CA SER A 186 -19.87 0.71 -14.36
C SER A 186 -20.91 0.66 -13.25
N VAL A 187 -21.56 1.79 -12.97
CA VAL A 187 -22.65 1.86 -11.98
C VAL A 187 -23.82 0.97 -12.39
N LEU A 188 -24.21 0.99 -13.67
CA LEU A 188 -25.27 0.14 -14.19
C LEU A 188 -24.94 -1.35 -14.01
N LEU A 189 -23.71 -1.76 -14.33
CA LEU A 189 -23.25 -3.15 -14.15
C LEU A 189 -23.29 -3.57 -12.67
N ILE A 190 -22.86 -2.70 -11.76
CA ILE A 190 -22.91 -2.96 -10.31
C ILE A 190 -24.36 -3.13 -9.82
N LEU A 191 -25.28 -2.28 -10.29
CA LEU A 191 -26.70 -2.37 -9.91
C LEU A 191 -27.37 -3.65 -10.42
N ILE A 192 -27.07 -4.05 -11.67
CA ILE A 192 -27.55 -5.33 -12.23
C ILE A 192 -27.03 -6.48 -11.36
N ASP A 193 -25.75 -6.46 -11.02
CA ASP A 193 -25.14 -7.52 -10.22
C ASP A 193 -25.64 -7.55 -8.77
N ALA A 194 -25.98 -6.40 -8.18
CA ALA A 194 -26.62 -6.31 -6.87
C ALA A 194 -27.94 -7.09 -6.83
N LEU A 195 -28.71 -7.07 -7.92
CA LEU A 195 -29.97 -7.79 -8.06
C LEU A 195 -29.76 -9.27 -8.35
N LEU A 196 -28.76 -9.62 -9.17
CA LEU A 196 -28.48 -11.00 -9.56
C LEU A 196 -27.72 -11.81 -8.50
N LEU A 197 -27.08 -11.14 -7.54
CA LEU A 197 -26.16 -11.74 -6.58
C LEU A 197 -26.70 -12.98 -5.84
N PRO A 198 -27.95 -12.99 -5.32
CA PRO A 198 -28.48 -14.16 -4.60
C PRO A 198 -28.54 -15.41 -5.48
N GLY A 199 -28.93 -15.26 -6.75
CA GLY A 199 -29.00 -16.36 -7.70
C GLY A 199 -27.62 -16.87 -8.10
N LEU A 200 -26.65 -15.96 -8.25
CA LEU A 200 -25.27 -16.32 -8.60
C LEU A 200 -24.55 -17.06 -7.47
N VAL A 201 -24.75 -16.63 -6.21
CA VAL A 201 -24.18 -17.32 -5.04
C VAL A 201 -24.75 -18.74 -4.93
N ARG A 202 -26.07 -18.91 -5.12
CA ARG A 202 -26.68 -20.24 -5.11
C ARG A 202 -26.07 -21.14 -6.18
N LYS A 203 -25.97 -20.64 -7.42
CA LYS A 203 -25.39 -21.39 -8.53
C LYS A 203 -23.91 -21.75 -8.30
N ALA A 204 -23.12 -20.82 -7.77
CA ALA A 204 -21.71 -21.07 -7.45
C ALA A 204 -21.54 -22.15 -6.37
N ASN A 205 -22.44 -22.20 -5.38
CA ASN A 205 -22.44 -23.26 -4.37
C ASN A 205 -22.85 -24.63 -4.95
N GLU A 206 -23.84 -24.66 -5.85
CA GLU A 206 -24.24 -25.89 -6.56
C GLU A 206 -23.08 -26.44 -7.42
N GLU A 207 -22.36 -25.57 -8.14
CA GLU A 207 -21.18 -25.96 -8.92
C GLU A 207 -20.01 -26.41 -8.02
N GLY A 208 -19.83 -25.80 -6.85
CA GLY A 208 -18.80 -26.20 -5.88
C GLY A 208 -19.05 -27.56 -5.21
N GLU A 209 -20.29 -28.07 -5.25
CA GLU A 209 -20.62 -29.43 -4.79
C GLU A 209 -20.28 -30.51 -5.84
N SER A 210 -20.18 -30.13 -7.11
CA SER A 210 -19.58 -31.01 -8.12
C SER A 210 -18.07 -31.07 -7.85
N GLY A 211 -17.59 -32.25 -7.43
CA GLY A 211 -16.17 -32.46 -7.11
C GLY A 211 -15.23 -32.05 -8.25
N PRO A 212 -13.91 -31.99 -8.00
CA PRO A 212 -12.94 -31.60 -9.02
C PRO A 212 -13.14 -32.41 -10.30
N ALA A 213 -12.96 -31.73 -11.45
CA ALA A 213 -13.10 -32.38 -12.75
C ALA A 213 -12.28 -33.69 -12.77
N PRO A 214 -12.82 -34.80 -13.29
CA PRO A 214 -12.09 -36.07 -13.32
C PRO A 214 -10.76 -35.87 -14.06
N GLY A 215 -9.65 -36.13 -13.35
CA GLY A 215 -8.29 -35.94 -13.87
C GLY A 215 -7.57 -34.66 -13.40
N PHE A 216 -8.20 -33.78 -12.61
CA PHE A 216 -7.51 -32.70 -11.91
C PHE A 216 -7.02 -33.19 -10.55
N GLU A 217 -5.75 -33.57 -10.47
CA GLU A 217 -5.05 -33.65 -9.18
C GLU A 217 -4.73 -32.23 -8.74
N CYS A 218 -5.16 -31.87 -7.54
CA CYS A 218 -4.73 -30.61 -6.94
C CYS A 218 -3.20 -30.65 -6.90
N PRO A 219 -2.50 -29.62 -7.41
CA PRO A 219 -1.07 -29.49 -7.18
C PRO A 219 -0.81 -29.68 -5.69
N LEU A 220 0.27 -30.36 -5.33
CA LEU A 220 0.69 -30.44 -3.93
C LEU A 220 0.76 -29.00 -3.41
N VAL A 221 -0.21 -28.60 -2.60
CA VAL A 221 -0.10 -27.39 -1.80
C VAL A 221 1.15 -27.62 -0.99
N GLU A 222 2.16 -26.77 -1.16
CA GLU A 222 3.39 -26.85 -0.38
C GLU A 222 2.98 -26.97 1.09
N ALA A 223 3.25 -28.13 1.67
CA ALA A 223 2.86 -28.37 3.04
C ALA A 223 3.61 -27.35 3.90
N GLU A 224 2.86 -26.60 4.73
CA GLU A 224 3.43 -25.72 5.74
C GLU A 224 4.50 -26.47 6.54
N HIS A 225 5.57 -25.78 6.96
CA HIS A 225 6.67 -26.42 7.68
C HIS A 225 6.11 -27.13 8.93
N ASP A 226 6.31 -28.44 9.00
CA ASP A 226 5.84 -29.26 10.13
C ASP A 226 6.93 -29.32 11.20
N ASP A 227 6.80 -28.48 12.22
CA ASP A 227 7.70 -28.42 13.39
C ASP A 227 7.88 -29.81 14.06
N GLY A 228 6.92 -30.73 13.91
CA GLY A 228 6.96 -32.07 14.48
C GLY A 228 7.95 -33.02 13.80
N LYS A 229 8.37 -32.72 12.56
CA LYS A 229 9.34 -33.51 11.79
C LYS A 229 10.79 -33.11 12.06
N GLU A 230 11.02 -32.04 12.81
CA GLU A 230 12.36 -31.61 13.14
C GLU A 230 13.06 -32.62 14.07
N PRO A 231 14.30 -33.06 13.75
CA PRO A 231 14.98 -34.16 14.43
C PRO A 231 15.41 -33.80 15.86
N PHE A 232 15.65 -32.51 16.14
CA PHE A 232 16.19 -32.03 17.40
C PHE A 232 15.20 -31.13 18.14
N LEU A 233 15.19 -31.22 19.47
CA LEU A 233 14.35 -30.37 20.33
C LEU A 233 14.64 -28.88 20.12
N PHE A 234 15.93 -28.51 19.98
CA PHE A 234 16.33 -27.14 19.72
C PHE A 234 15.71 -26.61 18.41
N ASN A 235 15.82 -27.37 17.32
CA ASN A 235 15.23 -27.02 16.03
C ASN A 235 13.72 -26.85 16.15
N ARG A 236 13.03 -27.79 16.79
CA ARG A 236 11.58 -27.71 17.00
C ARG A 236 11.17 -26.46 17.77
N MET A 237 11.90 -26.09 18.84
CA MET A 237 11.61 -24.89 19.62
C MET A 237 11.81 -23.62 18.78
N VAL A 238 12.92 -23.53 18.05
CA VAL A 238 13.25 -22.37 17.21
C VAL A 238 12.25 -22.24 16.05
N SER A 239 11.96 -23.33 15.35
CA SER A 239 10.96 -23.37 14.28
C SER A 239 9.59 -22.94 14.79
N HIS A 240 9.19 -23.39 15.99
CA HIS A 240 7.91 -22.97 16.58
C HIS A 240 7.87 -21.48 16.92
N ILE A 241 8.94 -20.95 17.53
CA ILE A 241 9.04 -19.52 17.86
C ILE A 241 8.95 -18.68 16.58
N ASN A 242 9.73 -19.02 15.55
CA ASN A 242 9.71 -18.30 14.27
C ASN A 242 8.36 -18.42 13.57
N GLY A 243 7.68 -19.56 13.68
CA GLY A 243 6.31 -19.75 13.22
C GLY A 243 5.33 -18.77 13.82
N VAL A 244 5.27 -18.74 15.16
CA VAL A 244 4.38 -17.85 15.89
C VAL A 244 4.71 -16.39 15.61
N VAL A 245 5.98 -16.01 15.58
CA VAL A 245 6.39 -14.62 15.27
C VAL A 245 5.98 -14.25 13.85
N GLY A 246 6.24 -15.11 12.86
CA GLY A 246 5.87 -14.88 11.48
C GLY A 246 4.36 -14.72 11.31
N GLU A 247 3.57 -15.55 11.98
CA GLU A 247 2.10 -15.45 11.96
C GLU A 247 1.59 -14.16 12.60
N LEU A 248 2.12 -13.80 13.78
CA LEU A 248 1.74 -12.55 14.46
C LEU A 248 2.04 -11.32 13.60
N VAL A 249 3.22 -11.29 13.01
CA VAL A 249 3.65 -10.21 12.13
C VAL A 249 2.85 -10.19 10.82
N ALA A 250 2.40 -11.33 10.29
CA ALA A 250 1.53 -11.36 9.12
C ALA A 250 0.19 -10.64 9.35
N TYR A 251 -0.35 -10.68 10.57
CA TYR A 251 -1.57 -9.94 10.92
C TYR A 251 -1.41 -8.42 10.84
N TRP A 252 -0.20 -7.86 10.93
CA TRP A 252 0.02 -6.42 10.70
C TRP A 252 -0.37 -5.98 9.28
N SER A 253 -0.23 -6.85 8.28
CA SER A 253 -0.71 -6.56 6.93
C SER A 253 -2.22 -6.30 6.88
N VAL A 254 -3.00 -7.03 7.71
CA VAL A 254 -4.45 -6.83 7.81
C VAL A 254 -4.77 -5.51 8.51
N LEU A 255 -4.03 -5.16 9.57
CA LEU A 255 -4.14 -3.86 10.22
C LEU A 255 -3.86 -2.72 9.23
N ALA A 256 -2.87 -2.89 8.34
CA ALA A 256 -2.52 -1.90 7.33
C ALA A 256 -3.66 -1.59 6.37
N VAL A 257 -4.43 -2.61 5.99
CA VAL A 257 -5.62 -2.44 5.14
C VAL A 257 -6.58 -1.45 5.81
N PHE A 258 -6.92 -1.65 7.08
CA PHE A 258 -7.85 -0.75 7.79
C PHE A 258 -7.33 0.68 7.89
N VAL A 259 -6.04 0.87 8.19
CA VAL A 259 -5.43 2.21 8.29
C VAL A 259 -5.44 2.92 6.94
N TYR A 260 -5.09 2.24 5.84
CA TYR A 260 -5.12 2.85 4.51
C TYR A 260 -6.54 3.15 4.02
N TYR A 261 -7.51 2.28 4.31
CA TYR A 261 -8.91 2.58 4.03
C TYR A 261 -9.36 3.84 4.76
N TYR A 262 -9.00 3.97 6.04
CA TYR A 262 -9.28 5.18 6.81
C TYR A 262 -8.63 6.42 6.17
N GLU A 263 -7.35 6.36 5.78
CA GLU A 263 -6.66 7.48 5.14
C GLU A 263 -7.30 7.89 3.79
N VAL A 264 -7.71 6.92 2.97
CA VAL A 264 -8.43 7.17 1.71
C VAL A 264 -9.75 7.90 2.00
N ILE A 265 -10.53 7.44 2.97
CA ILE A 265 -11.79 8.09 3.35
C ILE A 265 -11.52 9.51 3.89
N ALA A 266 -10.58 9.66 4.83
CA ALA A 266 -10.23 10.95 5.42
C ALA A 266 -9.80 11.97 4.34
N ARG A 267 -9.00 11.55 3.37
CA ARG A 267 -8.51 12.40 2.29
C ARG A 267 -9.57 12.77 1.26
N TYR A 268 -10.36 11.79 0.79
CA TYR A 268 -11.25 12.03 -0.36
C TYR A 268 -12.67 12.40 0.04
N VAL A 269 -13.14 11.98 1.22
CA VAL A 269 -14.49 12.30 1.72
C VAL A 269 -14.45 13.54 2.60
N PHE A 270 -13.47 13.65 3.49
CA PHE A 270 -13.37 14.73 4.47
C PHE A 270 -12.34 15.81 4.09
N ASN A 271 -11.63 15.66 2.96
CA ASN A 271 -10.57 16.57 2.53
C ASN A 271 -9.51 16.84 3.63
N SER A 272 -9.27 15.85 4.49
CA SER A 272 -8.49 15.97 5.73
C SER A 272 -7.46 14.82 5.79
N PRO A 273 -6.34 14.91 5.06
CA PRO A 273 -5.29 13.88 5.08
C PRO A 273 -4.66 13.79 6.47
N THR A 274 -4.34 12.58 6.94
CA THR A 274 -3.73 12.42 8.26
C THR A 274 -2.21 12.54 8.24
N ASN A 275 -1.64 13.06 9.32
CA ASN A 275 -0.19 13.20 9.47
C ASN A 275 0.53 11.90 9.87
N TRP A 276 -0.20 10.90 10.38
CA TRP A 276 0.37 9.70 10.99
C TRP A 276 0.23 8.44 10.13
N ALA A 277 -0.82 8.30 9.31
CA ALA A 277 -1.16 7.01 8.69
C ALA A 277 -0.04 6.46 7.80
N HIS A 278 0.55 7.30 6.94
CA HIS A 278 1.62 6.86 6.05
C HIS A 278 2.89 6.44 6.81
N GLU A 279 3.33 7.27 7.76
CA GLU A 279 4.53 6.99 8.55
C GLU A 279 4.35 5.76 9.45
N ALA A 280 3.20 5.63 10.13
CA ALA A 280 2.88 4.47 10.95
C ALA A 280 2.98 3.16 10.16
N MET A 281 2.40 3.11 8.95
CA MET A 281 2.43 1.91 8.13
C MET A 281 3.82 1.63 7.57
N PHE A 282 4.55 2.66 7.15
CA PHE A 282 5.92 2.53 6.69
C PHE A 282 6.84 1.91 7.77
N LEU A 283 6.78 2.43 8.98
CA LEU A 283 7.59 1.96 10.11
C LEU A 283 7.20 0.54 10.54
N MET A 284 5.89 0.23 10.57
CA MET A 284 5.39 -1.11 10.84
C MET A 284 5.87 -2.13 9.81
N PHE A 285 5.81 -1.82 8.51
CA PHE A 285 6.32 -2.73 7.47
C PHE A 285 7.84 -2.94 7.55
N GLY A 286 8.58 -1.92 7.98
CA GLY A 286 10.02 -2.06 8.26
C GLY A 286 10.30 -3.08 9.37
N MET A 287 9.55 -3.01 10.48
CA MET A 287 9.65 -4.01 11.57
C MET A 287 9.20 -5.39 11.08
N GLN A 288 8.11 -5.45 10.31
CA GLN A 288 7.56 -6.69 9.75
C GLN A 288 8.60 -7.47 8.96
N TYR A 289 9.31 -6.77 8.06
CA TYR A 289 10.35 -7.38 7.24
C TYR A 289 11.46 -8.02 8.08
N LEU A 290 11.92 -7.34 9.12
CA LEU A 290 13.01 -7.83 9.97
C LEU A 290 12.57 -9.01 10.85
N LEU A 291 11.38 -8.93 11.45
CA LEU A 291 10.86 -9.99 12.32
C LEU A 291 10.45 -11.24 11.53
N ALA A 292 10.01 -11.08 10.29
CA ALA A 292 9.68 -12.20 9.40
C ALA A 292 10.91 -12.94 8.88
N GLY A 293 12.13 -12.40 9.01
CA GLY A 293 13.35 -13.01 8.47
C GLY A 293 13.57 -14.46 8.94
N GLY A 294 13.44 -14.72 10.24
CA GLY A 294 13.55 -16.07 10.79
C GLY A 294 12.48 -17.03 10.25
N PHE A 295 11.24 -16.56 10.11
CA PHE A 295 10.14 -17.32 9.51
C PHE A 295 10.41 -17.67 8.05
N VAL A 296 10.83 -16.70 7.23
CA VAL A 296 11.12 -16.92 5.81
C VAL A 296 12.31 -17.89 5.63
N LEU A 297 13.28 -17.86 6.55
CA LEU A 297 14.37 -18.85 6.54
C LEU A 297 13.88 -20.25 6.91
N ARG A 298 12.99 -20.36 7.91
CA ARG A 298 12.33 -21.62 8.29
C ARG A 298 11.53 -22.24 7.14
N GLU A 299 10.84 -21.41 6.38
CA GLU A 299 10.06 -21.85 5.22
C GLU A 299 10.93 -22.09 3.96
N GLY A 300 12.23 -21.81 4.01
CA GLY A 300 13.11 -21.95 2.84
C GLY A 300 12.81 -20.99 1.69
N ALA A 301 12.03 -19.94 1.94
CA ALA A 301 11.56 -18.96 0.94
C ALA A 301 12.53 -17.78 0.72
N HIS A 302 13.76 -17.87 1.26
CA HIS A 302 14.83 -16.95 0.87
C HIS A 302 15.25 -17.26 -0.56
N VAL A 303 15.45 -16.22 -1.36
CA VAL A 303 15.93 -16.37 -2.75
C VAL A 303 17.30 -17.04 -2.74
N ARG A 304 17.40 -18.20 -3.39
CA ARG A 304 18.62 -18.98 -3.58
C ARG A 304 18.91 -19.15 -5.07
N VAL A 305 20.15 -19.45 -5.41
CA VAL A 305 20.58 -19.72 -6.79
C VAL A 305 20.94 -21.20 -6.90
N ASP A 306 20.02 -22.02 -7.38
CA ASP A 306 20.08 -23.48 -7.19
C ASP A 306 20.68 -24.29 -8.35
N VAL A 307 21.34 -23.64 -9.32
CA VAL A 307 21.83 -24.30 -10.55
C VAL A 307 22.76 -25.49 -10.28
N LEU A 308 23.74 -25.30 -9.38
CA LEU A 308 24.67 -26.36 -8.98
C LEU A 308 24.08 -27.23 -7.87
N TYR A 309 23.25 -26.65 -7.01
CA TYR A 309 22.68 -27.29 -5.81
C TYR A 309 21.78 -28.49 -6.16
N MET A 310 20.96 -28.36 -7.21
CA MET A 310 20.03 -29.42 -7.63
C MET A 310 20.73 -30.71 -8.10
N HIS A 311 21.97 -30.60 -8.58
CA HIS A 311 22.73 -31.73 -9.12
C HIS A 311 23.54 -32.48 -8.05
N LEU A 312 23.59 -31.97 -6.81
CA LEU A 312 24.38 -32.55 -5.74
C LEU A 312 23.61 -33.67 -5.00
N PRO A 313 24.29 -34.75 -4.59
CA PRO A 313 23.70 -35.72 -3.67
C PRO A 313 23.43 -35.04 -2.30
N LYS A 314 22.56 -35.63 -1.47
CA LYS A 314 22.15 -35.10 -0.16
C LYS A 314 23.30 -34.60 0.73
N ARG A 315 24.42 -35.34 0.77
CA ARG A 315 25.63 -34.92 1.49
C ARG A 315 26.34 -33.71 0.88
N GLY A 316 26.33 -33.60 -0.45
CA GLY A 316 26.92 -32.46 -1.17
C GLY A 316 26.13 -31.18 -0.94
N LYS A 317 24.79 -31.29 -0.88
CA LYS A 317 23.88 -30.19 -0.50
C LYS A 317 24.19 -29.69 0.91
N ALA A 318 24.17 -30.60 1.90
CA ALA A 318 24.49 -30.27 3.29
C ALA A 318 25.90 -29.64 3.45
N LEU A 319 26.92 -30.14 2.73
CA LEU A 319 28.26 -29.56 2.76
C LEU A 319 28.29 -28.11 2.22
N LEU A 320 27.56 -27.86 1.13
CA LEU A 320 27.46 -26.53 0.53
C LEU A 320 26.69 -25.56 1.45
N ASP A 321 25.62 -26.03 2.08
CA ASP A 321 24.84 -25.27 3.07
C ASP A 321 25.70 -24.90 4.30
N ILE A 322 26.50 -25.85 4.82
CA ILE A 322 27.47 -25.57 5.89
C ILE A 322 28.50 -24.52 5.46
N LEU A 323 29.05 -24.62 4.24
CA LEU A 323 30.04 -23.66 3.74
C LEU A 323 29.45 -22.25 3.58
N THR A 324 28.26 -22.16 3.00
CA THR A 324 27.57 -20.88 2.78
C THR A 324 27.06 -20.26 4.07
N SER A 325 26.75 -21.09 5.09
CA SER A 325 26.32 -20.63 6.41
C SER A 325 27.34 -19.70 7.07
N VAL A 326 28.63 -19.83 6.77
CA VAL A 326 29.68 -18.95 7.32
C VAL A 326 29.42 -17.49 6.94
N PHE A 327 29.08 -17.23 5.68
CA PHE A 327 28.75 -15.89 5.21
C PHE A 327 27.43 -15.40 5.80
N PHE A 328 26.45 -16.29 5.93
CA PHE A 328 25.19 -16.01 6.60
C PHE A 328 25.40 -15.59 8.08
N PHE A 329 26.27 -16.27 8.83
CA PHE A 329 26.56 -15.91 10.22
C PHE A 329 27.31 -14.59 10.32
N ILE A 330 28.27 -14.32 9.43
CA ILE A 330 28.94 -13.01 9.39
C ILE A 330 27.92 -11.88 9.17
N PHE A 331 27.03 -12.05 8.20
CA PHE A 331 25.97 -11.09 7.92
C PHE A 331 25.05 -10.91 9.13
N THR A 332 24.54 -12.00 9.70
CA THR A 332 23.55 -11.95 10.78
C THR A 332 24.15 -11.38 12.07
N LEU A 333 25.38 -11.74 12.42
CA LEU A 333 26.08 -11.17 13.57
C LEU A 333 26.35 -9.67 13.38
N THR A 334 26.72 -9.25 12.17
CA THR A 334 26.90 -7.83 11.84
C THR A 334 25.58 -7.08 11.94
N LEU A 335 24.48 -7.66 11.45
CA LEU A 335 23.14 -7.09 11.55
C LEU A 335 22.71 -6.90 13.01
N ILE A 336 22.95 -7.89 13.88
CA ILE A 336 22.65 -7.79 15.31
C ILE A 336 23.51 -6.71 15.97
N TRP A 337 24.82 -6.71 15.71
CA TRP A 337 25.73 -5.73 16.31
C TRP A 337 25.35 -4.30 15.91
N THR A 338 25.24 -4.04 14.61
CA THR A 338 24.90 -2.70 14.09
C THR A 338 23.48 -2.29 14.45
N GLY A 339 22.55 -3.24 14.43
CA GLY A 339 21.17 -3.02 14.91
C GLY A 339 21.14 -2.64 16.38
N TRP A 340 21.94 -3.29 17.22
CA TRP A 340 22.05 -2.95 18.64
C TRP A 340 22.62 -1.57 18.87
N THR A 341 23.67 -1.17 18.13
CA THR A 341 24.22 0.19 18.23
C THR A 341 23.18 1.23 17.82
N PHE A 342 22.45 1.02 16.71
CA PHE A 342 21.40 1.94 16.29
C PHE A 342 20.23 2.03 17.28
N PHE A 343 19.86 0.91 17.89
CA PHE A 343 18.87 0.89 18.95
C PHE A 343 19.33 1.71 20.16
N MET A 344 20.56 1.48 20.64
CA MET A 344 21.08 2.18 21.82
C MET A 344 21.22 3.67 21.58
N ASP A 345 21.78 4.08 20.44
CA ASP A 345 21.89 5.48 20.06
C ASP A 345 20.50 6.15 20.10
N SER A 346 19.51 5.52 19.46
CA SER A 346 18.13 6.02 19.41
C SER A 346 17.46 6.12 20.79
N TYR A 347 17.70 5.12 21.63
CA TYR A 347 17.15 5.03 22.98
C TYR A 347 17.75 6.10 23.91
N GLU A 348 19.06 6.33 23.83
CA GLU A 348 19.77 7.30 24.68
C GLU A 348 19.34 8.74 24.41
N VAL A 349 19.14 9.13 23.15
CA VAL A 349 18.66 10.48 22.78
C VAL A 349 17.14 10.61 22.72
N ASN A 350 16.38 9.55 23.05
CA ASN A 350 14.91 9.52 22.89
C ASN A 350 14.48 10.02 21.50
N GLU A 351 15.09 9.45 20.47
CA GLU A 351 14.86 9.86 19.09
C GLU A 351 13.39 9.67 18.68
N VAL A 352 12.85 10.71 18.05
CA VAL A 352 11.49 10.75 17.54
C VAL A 352 11.50 11.04 16.04
N SER A 353 10.41 10.73 15.36
CA SER A 353 10.28 10.99 13.94
C SER A 353 10.35 12.49 13.60
N PHE A 354 10.80 12.77 12.37
CA PHE A 354 10.93 14.13 11.85
C PHE A 354 9.59 14.75 11.43
N THR A 355 8.53 13.95 11.39
CA THR A 355 7.18 14.40 11.05
C THR A 355 6.53 15.06 12.27
N GLU A 356 5.40 15.74 12.03
CA GLU A 356 4.58 16.30 13.11
C GLU A 356 4.00 15.23 14.05
N TRP A 357 3.96 13.95 13.63
CA TRP A 357 3.50 12.86 14.47
C TRP A 357 4.50 12.55 15.59
N ALA A 358 5.81 12.68 15.32
CA ALA A 358 6.90 12.55 16.30
C ALA A 358 6.90 11.20 17.08
N VAL A 359 6.64 10.09 16.39
CA VAL A 359 6.65 8.74 17.00
C VAL A 359 8.06 8.33 17.42
N GLN A 360 8.20 7.58 18.51
CA GLN A 360 9.50 7.12 19.00
C GLN A 360 10.14 6.10 18.04
N TYR A 361 11.43 6.25 17.72
CA TYR A 361 12.14 5.35 16.79
C TYR A 361 12.80 4.15 17.44
N TRP A 362 13.13 4.22 18.72
CA TRP A 362 13.84 3.13 19.39
C TRP A 362 13.14 1.76 19.26
N PRO A 363 11.79 1.61 19.30
CA PRO A 363 11.18 0.28 19.17
C PRO A 363 11.32 -0.29 17.76
N ILE A 364 11.29 0.59 16.75
CA ILE A 364 11.51 0.20 15.35
C ILE A 364 12.96 -0.25 15.16
N LYS A 365 13.92 0.51 15.69
CA LYS A 365 15.33 0.16 15.59
C LYS A 365 15.67 -1.08 16.42
N PHE A 366 14.95 -1.35 17.51
CA PHE A 366 15.08 -2.59 18.28
C PHE A 366 14.61 -3.84 17.49
N ALA A 367 13.74 -3.68 16.49
CA ALA A 367 13.38 -4.79 15.61
C ALA A 367 14.57 -5.32 14.79
N LEU A 368 15.63 -4.53 14.57
CA LEU A 368 16.87 -4.96 13.91
C LEU A 368 17.60 -6.07 14.70
N PRO A 369 18.05 -5.85 15.94
CA PRO A 369 18.69 -6.90 16.72
C PRO A 369 17.73 -8.03 17.08
N LEU A 370 16.43 -7.75 17.26
CA LEU A 370 15.44 -8.80 17.55
C LEU A 370 15.23 -9.74 16.34
N GLY A 371 14.96 -9.18 15.16
CA GLY A 371 14.82 -9.95 13.92
C GLY A 371 16.11 -10.67 13.54
N GLY A 372 17.27 -10.01 13.71
CA GLY A 372 18.58 -10.62 13.54
C GLY A 372 18.82 -11.79 14.49
N ALA A 373 18.40 -11.69 15.76
CA ALA A 373 18.51 -12.79 16.72
C ALA A 373 17.62 -13.98 16.36
N LEU A 374 16.38 -13.74 15.92
CA LEU A 374 15.48 -14.78 15.42
C LEU A 374 16.04 -15.48 14.18
N LEU A 375 16.59 -14.70 13.24
CA LEU A 375 17.27 -15.21 12.06
C LEU A 375 18.53 -16.03 12.43
N LEU A 376 19.31 -15.56 13.40
CA LEU A 376 20.49 -16.26 13.91
C LEU A 376 20.12 -17.62 14.51
N LEU A 377 19.09 -17.66 15.37
CA LEU A 377 18.62 -18.90 15.97
C LEU A 377 18.17 -19.90 14.90
N GLN A 378 17.41 -19.43 13.88
CA GLN A 378 16.99 -20.28 12.77
C GLN A 378 18.18 -20.81 11.96
N GLY A 379 19.17 -19.96 11.69
CA GLY A 379 20.38 -20.39 10.98
C GLY A 379 21.21 -21.39 11.77
N ILE A 380 21.27 -21.29 13.10
CA ILE A 380 21.90 -22.31 13.96
C ILE A 380 21.11 -23.63 13.85
N ALA A 381 19.79 -23.59 13.86
CA ALA A 381 18.96 -24.79 13.72
C ALA A 381 19.18 -25.50 12.37
N GLN A 382 19.29 -24.74 11.28
CA GLN A 382 19.63 -25.27 9.95
C GLN A 382 21.06 -25.84 9.92
N LEU A 383 22.05 -25.12 10.45
CA LEU A 383 23.43 -25.60 10.52
C LEU A 383 23.53 -26.94 11.27
N VAL A 384 22.84 -27.09 12.40
CA VAL A 384 22.82 -28.34 13.17
C VAL A 384 22.20 -29.48 12.36
N LYS A 385 21.12 -29.21 11.62
CA LYS A 385 20.47 -30.17 10.72
C LYS A 385 21.40 -30.59 9.58
N ASP A 386 22.08 -29.64 8.95
CA ASP A 386 23.01 -29.91 7.84
C ASP A 386 24.22 -30.73 8.30
N ILE A 387 24.78 -30.42 9.48
CA ILE A 387 25.87 -31.22 10.07
C ILE A 387 25.40 -32.65 10.35
N ALA A 388 24.19 -32.83 10.86
CA ALA A 388 23.64 -34.15 11.12
C ALA A 388 23.46 -34.95 9.82
N VAL A 389 22.92 -34.34 8.77
CA VAL A 389 22.73 -34.96 7.45
C VAL A 389 24.06 -35.29 6.77
N LEU A 390 25.09 -34.46 6.97
CA LEU A 390 26.43 -34.72 6.45
C LEU A 390 27.02 -36.01 7.04
N ILE A 391 26.83 -36.23 8.35
CA ILE A 391 27.29 -37.43 9.06
C ILE A 391 26.43 -38.64 8.67
N ASP A 392 25.12 -38.54 8.86
CA ASP A 392 24.15 -39.59 8.56
C ASP A 392 22.97 -39.02 7.74
N PRO A 393 22.93 -39.30 6.42
CA PRO A 393 21.89 -38.80 5.52
C PRO A 393 20.47 -39.27 5.85
N GLY A 394 20.32 -40.29 6.71
CA GLY A 394 19.03 -40.83 7.14
C GLY A 394 18.40 -40.11 8.34
N VAL A 395 19.14 -39.22 9.02
CA VAL A 395 18.68 -38.60 10.28
C VAL A 395 17.60 -37.54 10.05
N ALA A 396 17.64 -36.84 8.92
CA ALA A 396 16.69 -35.78 8.60
C ALA A 396 16.52 -35.60 7.10
N GLU A 397 15.33 -35.19 6.66
CA GLU A 397 15.09 -34.68 5.30
C GLU A 397 15.58 -33.24 5.23
N LEU A 398 16.26 -32.88 4.13
CA LEU A 398 16.63 -31.49 3.89
C LEU A 398 15.38 -30.72 3.45
N ASP A 399 15.28 -29.44 3.82
CA ASP A 399 14.10 -28.62 3.46
C ASP A 399 13.92 -28.52 1.93
N THR A 400 15.01 -28.67 1.17
CA THR A 400 15.03 -28.71 -0.31
C THR A 400 14.54 -30.02 -0.92
N GLU A 401 14.43 -31.11 -0.14
CA GLU A 401 13.79 -32.36 -0.56
C GLU A 401 12.27 -32.30 -0.36
N VAL A 402 11.81 -31.51 0.62
CA VAL A 402 10.39 -31.26 0.89
C VAL A 402 9.83 -30.20 -0.06
N ARG A 403 10.65 -29.21 -0.46
CA ARG A 403 10.28 -28.11 -1.39
C ARG A 403 11.33 -27.98 -2.51
N PRO A 404 11.17 -28.72 -3.62
CA PRO A 404 12.13 -28.70 -4.73
C PRO A 404 12.02 -27.44 -5.60
N GLU A 405 10.91 -26.70 -5.51
CA GLU A 405 10.69 -25.45 -6.21
C GLU A 405 10.78 -24.32 -5.17
N GLY A 406 11.84 -23.53 -5.25
CA GLY A 406 12.00 -22.29 -4.47
C GLY A 406 11.43 -21.09 -5.20
#